data_AF-A0A7Z8Y3J2-F1
#
_entry.id   AF-A0A7Z8Y3J2-F1
#
_cell.length_a   1.000
_cell.length_b   1.000
_cell.length_c   1.000
_cell.angle_alpha   90.00
_cell.angle_beta   90.00
_cell.angle_gamma   90.00
#
_symmetry.space_group_name_H-M   'P 1'
#
loop_
_entity.id
_entity.type
_entity.pdbx_description
1 polymer ?
#
loop_
_entity_poly.entity_id
_entity_poly.type
_entity_poly.pdbx_seq_one_letter_code
_entity_poly.pdbx_strand_id
1 'polypeptide(L)'
;MGEQARLQAASARVDARRQMAQGAEQMRKSAQDLRSEAVRLRDPAYRARQIAENRTRGNRVTDAELLAVAASLPAKADEMDRDAARLARDALRQD
;
A
#
# COMPACT_ATOMS: atom_id res chain seq x y z
N MET A 1 -11.25 30.34 28.13
CA MET A 1 -11.17 28.88 27.86
C MET A 1 -11.59 28.50 26.43
N GLY A 2 -12.62 29.13 25.82
CA GLY A 2 -13.07 28.77 24.47
C GLY A 2 -12.09 29.08 23.32
N GLU A 3 -11.25 30.11 23.44
CA GLU A 3 -10.29 30.49 22.39
C GLU A 3 -9.11 29.51 22.29
N GLN A 4 -8.57 29.07 23.43
CA GLN A 4 -7.53 28.03 23.49
C GLN A 4 -8.03 26.70 22.91
N ALA A 5 -9.27 26.31 23.20
CA ALA A 5 -9.86 25.10 22.64
C ALA A 5 -10.01 25.16 21.11
N ARG A 6 -10.35 26.34 20.56
CA ARG A 6 -10.43 26.55 19.10
C ARG A 6 -9.06 26.47 18.43
N LEU A 7 -8.02 27.05 19.04
CA LEU A 7 -6.65 26.98 18.53
C LEU A 7 -6.12 25.54 18.53
N GLN A 8 -6.36 24.78 19.60
CA GLN A 8 -5.98 23.38 19.68
C GLN A 8 -6.72 22.53 18.63
N ALA A 9 -8.02 22.75 18.44
CA ALA A 9 -8.80 22.06 17.43
C ALA A 9 -8.31 22.38 16.00
N ALA A 10 -7.93 23.63 15.73
CA ALA A 10 -7.37 24.02 14.44
C ALA A 10 -6.03 23.32 14.17
N SER A 11 -5.12 23.29 15.15
CA SER A 11 -3.84 22.58 15.04
C SER A 11 -4.05 21.08 14.79
N ALA A 12 -4.94 20.43 15.57
CA ALA A 12 -5.22 19.02 15.44
C ALA A 12 -5.76 18.65 14.05
N ARG A 13 -6.59 19.51 13.45
CA ARG A 13 -7.06 19.32 12.07
C ARG A 13 -5.91 19.40 11.07
N VAL A 14 -5.02 20.39 11.18
CA VAL A 14 -3.86 20.53 10.30
C VAL A 14 -2.95 19.30 10.38
N ASP A 15 -2.69 18.80 11.60
CA ASP A 15 -1.89 17.60 11.81
C ASP A 15 -2.55 16.36 11.22
N ALA A 16 -3.86 16.19 11.41
CA ALA A 16 -4.61 15.10 10.81
C ALA A 16 -4.55 15.12 9.28
N ARG A 17 -4.68 16.30 8.64
CA ARG A 17 -4.53 16.45 7.18
C ARG A 17 -3.16 16.02 6.70
N ARG A 18 -2.11 16.43 7.41
CA ARG A 18 -0.73 16.05 7.07
C ARG A 18 -0.53 14.54 7.15
N GLN A 19 -1.01 13.91 8.22
CA GLN A 19 -0.90 12.46 8.40
C GLN A 19 -1.67 11.69 7.32
N MET A 20 -2.88 12.14 6.98
CA MET A 20 -3.67 11.52 5.91
C MET A 20 -2.98 11.64 4.55
N ALA A 21 -2.43 12.81 4.22
CA ALA A 21 -1.67 13.00 2.98
C ALA A 21 -0.44 12.07 2.91
N GLN A 22 0.33 11.98 4.01
CA GLN A 22 1.47 11.07 4.12
C GLN A 22 1.06 9.60 4.01
N GLY A 23 -0.08 9.21 4.59
CA GLY A 23 -0.63 7.87 4.45
C GLY A 23 -0.98 7.56 3.00
N ALA A 24 -1.63 8.50 2.29
CA ALA A 24 -1.99 8.34 0.89
C ALA A 24 -0.75 8.16 -0.01
N GLU A 25 0.32 8.92 0.23
CA GLU A 25 1.58 8.75 -0.50
C GLU A 25 2.22 7.38 -0.28
N GLN A 26 2.25 6.91 0.97
CA GLN A 26 2.76 5.57 1.31
C GLN A 26 1.97 4.48 0.61
N MET A 27 0.64 4.59 0.58
CA MET A 27 -0.23 3.64 -0.10
C MET A 27 0.05 3.59 -1.61
N ARG A 28 0.23 4.74 -2.27
CA ARG A 28 0.59 4.78 -3.70
C ARG A 28 1.92 4.10 -3.98
N LYS A 29 2.91 4.31 -3.10
CA LYS A 29 4.20 3.64 -3.21
C LYS A 29 4.05 2.13 -3.08
N SER A 30 3.30 1.67 -2.08
CA SER A 30 3.01 0.24 -1.90
C SER A 30 2.25 -0.35 -3.11
N ALA A 31 1.31 0.38 -3.70
CA ALA A 31 0.63 -0.04 -4.93
C ALA A 31 1.62 -0.24 -6.10
N GLN A 32 2.58 0.69 -6.25
CA GLN A 32 3.64 0.57 -7.26
C GLN A 32 4.56 -0.64 -6.99
N ASP A 33 4.88 -0.91 -5.73
CA ASP A 33 5.67 -2.07 -5.33
C ASP A 33 4.94 -3.38 -5.68
N LEU A 34 3.62 -3.46 -5.42
CA LEU A 34 2.80 -4.62 -5.80
C LEU A 34 2.79 -4.86 -7.31
N ARG A 35 2.68 -3.79 -8.13
CA ARG A 35 2.74 -3.91 -9.59
C ARG A 35 4.11 -4.40 -10.05
N SER A 36 5.18 -3.87 -9.46
CA SER A 36 6.55 -4.27 -9.78
C SER A 36 6.79 -5.74 -9.42
N GLU A 37 6.29 -6.18 -8.26
CA GLU A 37 6.37 -7.56 -7.82
C GLU A 37 5.56 -8.50 -8.71
N ALA A 38 4.37 -8.08 -9.16
CA ALA A 38 3.57 -8.81 -10.14
C ALA A 38 4.35 -9.10 -11.43
N VAL A 39 5.13 -8.12 -11.91
CA VAL A 39 5.97 -8.27 -13.11
C VAL A 39 7.12 -9.22 -12.83
N ARG A 40 7.83 -9.08 -11.69
CA ARG A 40 8.92 -9.98 -11.32
C ARG A 40 8.47 -11.42 -11.19
N LEU A 41 7.32 -11.67 -10.58
CA LEU A 41 6.75 -13.01 -10.44
C LEU A 41 6.35 -13.64 -11.79
N ARG A 42 6.30 -12.90 -12.90
CA ARG A 42 6.13 -13.51 -14.24
C ARG A 42 7.40 -14.18 -14.75
N ASP A 43 8.57 -13.76 -14.26
CA ASP A 43 9.86 -14.37 -14.61
C ASP A 43 10.00 -15.76 -13.93
N PRO A 44 10.16 -16.85 -14.72
CA PRO A 44 10.39 -18.19 -14.18
C PRO A 44 11.63 -18.30 -13.29
N ALA A 45 12.72 -17.58 -13.59
CA ALA A 45 13.95 -17.62 -12.81
C ALA A 45 13.74 -16.98 -11.43
N TYR A 46 13.00 -15.87 -11.39
CA TYR A 46 12.61 -15.21 -10.14
C TYR A 46 11.73 -16.12 -9.27
N ARG A 47 10.72 -16.78 -9.86
CA ARG A 47 9.87 -17.73 -9.12
C ARG A 47 10.65 -18.94 -8.61
N ALA A 48 11.54 -19.52 -9.41
CA ALA A 48 12.39 -20.63 -8.98
C ALA A 48 13.25 -20.25 -7.76
N ARG A 49 13.81 -19.04 -7.77
CA ARG A 49 14.54 -18.48 -6.62
C ARG A 49 13.63 -18.33 -5.40
N GLN A 50 12.44 -17.76 -5.55
CA GLN A 50 11.47 -17.60 -4.44
C GLN A 50 11.06 -18.94 -3.82
N ILE A 51 10.86 -19.98 -4.64
CA ILE A 51 10.55 -21.34 -4.16
C ILE A 51 11.72 -21.90 -3.36
N ALA A 52 12.96 -21.74 -3.84
CA ALA A 52 14.15 -22.19 -3.13
C ALA A 52 14.33 -21.46 -1.79
N GLU A 53 14.18 -20.13 -1.77
CA GLU A 53 14.26 -19.33 -0.56
C GLU A 53 13.18 -19.69 0.46
N ASN A 54 11.93 -19.90 0.02
CA ASN A 54 10.85 -20.35 0.89
C ASN A 54 11.12 -21.74 1.46
N ARG A 55 11.63 -22.68 0.64
CA ARG A 55 12.00 -24.02 1.10
C ARG A 55 13.09 -23.98 2.17
N THR A 56 14.10 -23.13 2.02
CA THR A 56 15.15 -22.93 3.04
C THR A 56 14.59 -22.40 4.35
N ARG A 57 13.50 -21.62 4.30
CA ARG A 57 12.78 -21.13 5.48
C ARG A 57 11.75 -22.12 6.04
N GLY A 58 11.64 -23.32 5.46
CA GLY A 58 10.67 -24.35 5.86
C GLY A 58 9.26 -24.15 5.27
N ASN A 59 9.06 -23.17 4.38
CA ASN A 59 7.79 -22.90 3.73
C ASN A 59 7.69 -23.69 2.42
N ARG A 60 6.51 -24.27 2.16
CA ARG A 60 6.21 -24.90 0.88
C ARG A 60 5.39 -23.92 0.04
N VAL A 61 5.97 -23.48 -1.07
CA VAL A 61 5.34 -22.61 -2.08
C VAL A 61 5.59 -23.23 -3.45
N THR A 62 4.58 -23.20 -4.31
CA THR A 62 4.60 -23.74 -5.66
C THR A 62 4.63 -22.65 -6.72
N ASP A 63 5.02 -23.03 -7.94
CA ASP A 63 5.01 -22.11 -9.09
C ASP A 63 3.60 -21.58 -9.39
N ALA A 64 2.60 -22.47 -9.31
CA ALA A 64 1.20 -22.14 -9.54
C ALA A 64 0.68 -21.13 -8.50
N GLU A 65 1.06 -21.27 -7.23
CA GLU A 65 0.69 -20.31 -6.17
C GLU A 65 1.34 -18.95 -6.42
N LEU A 66 2.62 -18.90 -6.80
CA LEU A 66 3.30 -17.65 -7.14
C LEU A 66 2.68 -16.96 -8.37
N LEU A 67 2.28 -17.74 -9.39
CA LEU A 67 1.54 -17.22 -10.55
C LEU A 67 0.15 -16.69 -10.17
N ALA A 68 -0.57 -17.39 -9.30
CA ALA A 68 -1.85 -16.93 -8.79
C ALA A 68 -1.72 -15.63 -7.99
N VAL A 69 -0.67 -15.52 -7.17
CA VAL A 69 -0.33 -14.26 -6.47
C VAL A 69 -0.06 -13.16 -7.50
N ALA A 70 0.82 -13.40 -8.47
CA ALA A 70 1.17 -12.43 -9.52
C ALA A 70 -0.06 -11.92 -10.29
N ALA A 71 -1.04 -12.79 -10.54
CA ALA A 71 -2.29 -12.43 -11.20
C ALA A 71 -3.18 -11.52 -10.33
N SER A 72 -3.14 -11.67 -9.01
CA SER A 72 -3.96 -10.89 -8.06
C SER A 72 -3.38 -9.52 -7.70
N LEU A 73 -2.06 -9.37 -7.77
CA LEU A 73 -1.35 -8.18 -7.30
C LEU A 73 -1.76 -6.87 -8.01
N PRO A 74 -1.99 -6.83 -9.35
CA PRO A 74 -2.43 -5.61 -10.02
C PRO A 74 -3.78 -5.10 -9.50
N ALA A 75 -4.76 -5.99 -9.30
CA ALA A 75 -6.07 -5.61 -8.79
C ALA A 75 -5.97 -5.03 -7.36
N LYS A 76 -5.13 -5.61 -6.51
CA LYS A 76 -4.84 -5.09 -5.16
C LYS A 76 -4.15 -3.73 -5.20
N ALA A 77 -3.23 -3.52 -6.14
CA ALA A 77 -2.58 -2.23 -6.34
C ALA A 77 -3.59 -1.15 -6.76
N ASP A 78 -4.52 -1.49 -7.66
CA ASP A 78 -5.56 -0.56 -8.11
C ASP A 78 -6.54 -0.20 -7.00
N GLU A 79 -6.91 -1.15 -6.15
CA GLU A 79 -7.68 -0.89 -4.93
C GLU A 79 -6.92 0.07 -4.01
N MET A 80 -5.65 -0.20 -3.74
CA MET A 80 -4.81 0.63 -2.89
C MET A 80 -4.64 2.06 -3.42
N ASP A 81 -4.53 2.24 -4.74
CA ASP A 81 -4.50 3.57 -5.37
C ASP A 81 -5.83 4.32 -5.22
N ARG A 82 -6.96 3.62 -5.35
CA ARG A 82 -8.29 4.22 -5.10
C ARG A 82 -8.42 4.64 -3.64
N ASP A 83 -7.93 3.83 -2.72
CA ASP A 83 -7.98 4.12 -1.28
C ASP A 83 -7.10 5.31 -0.93
N ALA A 84 -5.88 5.36 -1.49
CA ALA A 84 -5.00 6.51 -1.37
C ALA A 84 -5.64 7.78 -1.93
N ALA A 85 -6.32 7.70 -3.07
CA ALA A 85 -7.02 8.83 -3.65
C ALA A 85 -8.19 9.30 -2.77
N ARG A 86 -8.92 8.38 -2.12
CA ARG A 86 -9.97 8.73 -1.16
C ARG A 86 -9.39 9.42 0.07
N LEU A 87 -8.33 8.86 0.66
CA LEU A 87 -7.66 9.42 1.83
C LEU A 87 -7.12 10.83 1.56
N ALA A 88 -6.49 11.04 0.40
CA ALA A 88 -6.01 12.36 -0.01
C ALA A 88 -7.16 13.37 -0.20
N ARG A 89 -8.31 12.93 -0.74
CA ARG A 89 -9.50 13.79 -0.87
C ARG A 89 -10.11 14.13 0.49
N ASP A 90 -10.16 13.17 1.40
CA ASP A 90 -10.71 13.39 2.74
C ASP A 90 -9.82 14.34 3.54
N ALA A 91 -8.49 14.28 3.36
CA ALA A 91 -7.56 15.27 3.91
C ALA A 91 -7.86 16.70 3.44
N LEU A 92 -8.36 16.87 2.21
CA LEU A 92 -8.74 18.18 1.68
C LEU A 92 -10.15 18.61 2.13
N ARG A 93 -11.03 17.67 2.49
CA ARG A 93 -12.44 17.97 2.79
C ARG A 93 -12.70 18.36 4.26
N GLN A 94 -11.75 18.18 5.17
CA GLN A 94 -11.92 18.51 6.60
C GLN A 94 -11.98 20.02 6.93
N ASP A 95 -12.46 20.88 6.01
CA ASP A 95 -12.67 22.32 6.23
C ASP A 95 -13.99 22.61 6.97
#